data_AF-U6DXS4-F1
#
_entry.id   AF-U6DXS4-F1
#
_cell.length_a   1.000
_cell.length_b   1.000
_cell.length_c   1.000
_cell.angle_alpha   90.00
_cell.angle_beta   90.00
_cell.angle_gamma   90.00
#
_symmetry.space_group_name_H-M   'P 1'
#
loop_
_entity.id
_entity.type
_entity.pdbx_description
1 polymer ?
#
loop_
_entity_poly.entity_id
_entity_poly.type
_entity_poly.pdbx_seq_one_letter_code
_entity_poly.pdbx_strand_id
1 'polypeptide(L)'
;AVEILADIIQNSTLGEAEIERERGVILREMQEVETNLQEVVFDYLHATAYQNTALGRTILGPTENIKSINRKDLVDYITTHYKGPRIVLAAAG
;
A
#
# COMPACT_ATOMS: atom_id res chain seq x y z
N ALA A 1 1.70 23.56 -5.31
CA ALA A 1 2.06 22.14 -5.47
C ALA A 1 2.48 21.51 -4.15
N VAL A 2 3.52 22.02 -3.47
CA VAL A 2 3.99 21.47 -2.18
C VAL A 2 2.91 21.50 -1.09
N GLU A 3 2.10 22.56 -1.04
CA GLU A 3 0.97 22.67 -0.10
C GLU A 3 -0.01 21.51 -0.19
N ILE A 4 -0.41 21.12 -1.40
CA ILE A 4 -1.35 20.00 -1.63
C ILE A 4 -0.74 18.68 -1.14
N LEU A 5 0.55 18.44 -1.42
CA LEU A 5 1.24 17.24 -0.94
C LEU A 5 1.32 17.22 0.59
N ALA A 6 1.58 18.37 1.22
CA ALA A 6 1.64 18.49 2.66
C ALA A 6 0.29 18.17 3.32
N ASP A 7 -0.81 18.64 2.73
CA ASP A 7 -2.16 18.40 3.23
C ASP A 7 -2.58 16.93 3.09
N ILE A 8 -2.31 16.31 1.93
CA ILE A 8 -2.59 14.88 1.68
C ILE A 8 -1.87 13.98 2.70
N ILE A 9 -0.60 14.29 3.00
CA ILE A 9 0.22 13.47 3.90
C ILE A 9 -0.14 13.66 5.37
N GLN A 10 -0.53 14.87 5.79
CA GLN A 10 -0.73 15.21 7.20
C GLN A 10 -2.20 15.18 7.66
N ASN A 11 -3.13 15.61 6.80
CA ASN A 11 -4.52 15.86 7.16
C ASN A 11 -5.50 14.89 6.46
N SER A 12 -5.05 13.67 6.16
CA SER A 12 -5.92 12.66 5.54
C SER A 12 -7.05 12.23 6.48
N THR A 13 -8.30 12.45 6.06
CA THR A 13 -9.50 12.17 6.86
C THR A 13 -9.70 10.67 7.12
N LEU A 14 -9.32 9.82 6.15
CA LEU A 14 -9.53 8.36 6.15
C LEU A 14 -10.99 8.00 6.50
N GLY A 15 -11.93 8.48 5.69
CA GLY A 15 -13.36 8.20 5.87
C GLY A 15 -13.72 6.77 5.53
N GLU A 16 -14.70 6.22 6.24
CA GLU A 16 -15.10 4.81 6.11
C GLU A 16 -15.65 4.49 4.72
N ALA A 17 -16.46 5.39 4.15
CA ALA A 17 -17.01 5.23 2.80
C ALA A 17 -15.90 5.21 1.73
N GLU A 18 -14.88 6.06 1.87
CA GLU A 18 -13.74 6.10 0.97
C GLU A 18 -12.88 4.84 1.09
N ILE A 19 -12.66 4.34 2.31
CA ILE A 19 -11.93 3.10 2.56
C ILE A 19 -12.64 1.91 1.89
N GLU A 20 -13.95 1.77 2.07
CA GLU A 20 -14.69 0.67 1.44
C GLU A 20 -14.73 0.78 -0.09
N ARG A 21 -14.83 2.01 -0.61
CA ARG A 21 -14.73 2.25 -2.05
C ARG A 21 -13.37 1.81 -2.59
N GLU A 22 -12.29 2.22 -1.91
CA GLU A 22 -10.92 1.91 -2.31
C GLU A 22 -10.62 0.41 -2.19
N ARG A 23 -11.13 -0.25 -1.15
CA ARG A 23 -11.04 -1.71 -0.99
C ARG A 23 -11.56 -2.45 -2.22
N GLY A 24 -12.68 -2.00 -2.77
CA GLY A 24 -13.25 -2.55 -4.00
C GLY A 24 -12.38 -2.30 -5.24
N VAL A 25 -11.65 -1.18 -5.30
CA VAL A 25 -10.69 -0.89 -6.38
C VAL A 25 -9.49 -1.84 -6.29
N ILE A 26 -8.87 -1.94 -5.12
CA ILE A 26 -7.70 -2.79 -4.87
C ILE A 26 -8.00 -4.28 -5.19
N LEU A 27 -9.20 -4.76 -4.84
CA LEU A 27 -9.62 -6.12 -5.17
C LEU A 27 -9.74 -6.37 -6.67
N ARG A 28 -10.09 -5.34 -7.47
CA ARG A 28 -10.09 -5.46 -8.94
C ARG A 28 -8.68 -5.40 -9.50
N GLU A 29 -7.84 -4.50 -9.00
CA GLU A 29 -6.42 -4.42 -9.40
C GLU A 29 -5.70 -5.74 -9.16
N MET A 30 -5.98 -6.43 -8.04
CA MET A 30 -5.43 -7.76 -7.78
C MET A 30 -5.80 -8.77 -8.90
N GLN A 31 -7.04 -8.76 -9.38
CA GLN A 31 -7.46 -9.62 -10.49
C GLN A 31 -6.75 -9.25 -11.79
N GLU A 32 -6.49 -7.96 -12.03
CA GLU A 32 -5.75 -7.50 -13.20
C GLU A 32 -4.27 -7.94 -13.14
N VAL A 33 -3.63 -7.86 -11.97
CA VAL A 33 -2.26 -8.34 -11.75
C VAL A 33 -2.12 -9.83 -12.04
N GLU A 34 -3.11 -10.65 -11.66
CA GLU A 34 -3.10 -12.09 -11.96
C GLU A 34 -3.10 -12.40 -13.47
N THR A 35 -3.59 -11.47 -14.30
CA THR A 35 -3.52 -11.60 -15.77
C THR A 35 -2.15 -11.24 -16.35
N ASN A 36 -1.32 -10.52 -15.60
CA ASN A 36 0.04 -10.17 -15.98
C ASN A 36 1.03 -11.26 -15.51
N LEU A 37 1.27 -12.24 -16.39
CA LEU A 37 2.15 -13.38 -16.08
C LEU A 37 3.58 -12.97 -15.67
N GLN A 38 4.08 -11.84 -16.17
CA GLN A 38 5.43 -11.38 -15.79
C GLN A 38 5.48 -10.99 -14.31
N GLU A 39 4.49 -10.23 -13.83
CA GLU A 39 4.41 -9.84 -12.42
C GLU A 39 4.24 -11.05 -11.51
N VAL A 40 3.34 -11.97 -11.89
CA VAL A 40 3.13 -13.23 -11.17
C VAL A 40 4.43 -14.02 -11.01
N VAL A 41 5.23 -14.14 -12.08
CA VAL A 41 6.53 -14.84 -12.00
C VAL A 41 7.48 -14.16 -11.02
N PHE A 42 7.55 -12.83 -11.02
CA PHE A 42 8.42 -12.11 -10.09
C PHE A 42 7.95 -12.19 -8.65
N ASP A 43 6.64 -12.22 -8.39
CA ASP A 43 6.09 -12.43 -7.05
C ASP A 43 6.45 -13.82 -6.52
N TYR A 44 6.27 -14.87 -7.32
CA TYR A 44 6.66 -16.23 -6.92
C TYR A 44 8.17 -16.37 -6.74
N LEU A 45 8.97 -15.71 -7.60
CA LEU A 45 10.42 -15.68 -7.46
C LEU A 45 10.82 -15.05 -6.12
N HIS A 46 10.28 -13.89 -5.75
CA HIS A 46 10.58 -13.24 -4.48
C HIS A 46 10.11 -14.07 -3.29
N ALA A 47 8.88 -14.59 -3.34
CA ALA A 47 8.34 -15.45 -2.29
C ALA A 47 9.19 -16.70 -2.05
N THR A 48 9.75 -17.28 -3.11
CA THR A 48 10.60 -18.49 -3.04
C THR A 48 12.04 -18.17 -2.65
N ALA A 49 12.62 -17.07 -3.14
CA ALA A 49 13.99 -16.69 -2.84
C ALA A 49 14.14 -16.16 -1.40
N TYR A 50 13.13 -15.45 -0.89
CA TYR A 50 13.16 -14.76 0.41
C TYR A 50 12.18 -15.35 1.42
N GLN A 51 11.98 -16.67 1.37
CA GLN A 51 11.08 -17.40 2.28
C GLN A 51 11.34 -17.04 3.75
N ASN A 52 10.26 -16.93 4.52
CA ASN A 52 10.27 -16.59 5.94
C ASN A 52 10.85 -15.21 6.28
N THR A 53 11.00 -14.32 5.30
CA THR A 53 11.40 -12.92 5.51
C THR A 53 10.31 -11.97 5.03
N ALA A 54 10.39 -10.70 5.44
CA ALA A 54 9.46 -9.67 4.99
C ALA A 54 9.54 -9.41 3.48
N LEU A 55 10.70 -9.67 2.84
CA LEU A 55 10.92 -9.47 1.40
C LEU A 55 10.21 -10.50 0.52
N GLY A 56 9.79 -11.64 1.08
CA GLY A 56 9.02 -12.64 0.34
C GLY A 56 7.54 -12.31 0.23
N ARG A 57 7.07 -11.22 0.84
CA ARG A 57 5.66 -10.80 0.79
C ARG A 57 5.41 -9.98 -0.46
N THR A 58 4.31 -10.26 -1.17
CA THR A 58 3.85 -9.43 -2.27
C THR A 58 3.35 -8.08 -1.77
N ILE A 59 3.28 -7.09 -2.67
CA ILE A 59 2.90 -5.72 -2.33
C ILE A 59 1.42 -5.65 -1.91
N LEU A 60 0.54 -6.32 -2.66
CA LEU A 60 -0.91 -6.36 -2.37
C LEU A 60 -1.24 -7.18 -1.12
N GLY A 61 -0.43 -8.20 -0.83
CA GLY A 61 -0.71 -9.16 0.23
C GLY A 61 -1.95 -10.02 -0.05
N PRO A 62 -2.40 -10.82 0.93
CA PRO A 62 -3.51 -11.74 0.76
C PRO A 62 -4.88 -11.04 0.83
N THR A 63 -5.85 -11.56 0.07
CA THR A 63 -7.22 -11.05 -0.02
C THR A 63 -7.91 -10.93 1.34
N GLU A 64 -7.63 -11.85 2.26
CA GLU A 64 -8.17 -11.85 3.61
C GLU A 64 -7.74 -10.59 4.39
N ASN A 65 -6.47 -10.19 4.25
CA ASN A 65 -5.96 -8.98 4.88
C ASN A 65 -6.55 -7.72 4.26
N ILE A 66 -6.73 -7.71 2.93
CA ILE A 66 -7.39 -6.61 2.22
C ILE A 66 -8.84 -6.48 2.70
N LYS A 67 -9.51 -7.56 3.07
CA LYS A 67 -10.89 -7.50 3.60
C LYS A 67 -10.96 -7.09 5.07
N SER A 68 -9.93 -7.35 5.86
CA SER A 68 -9.92 -7.04 7.30
C SER A 68 -9.31 -5.69 7.66
N ILE A 69 -8.53 -5.06 6.77
CA ILE A 69 -7.88 -3.78 7.06
C ILE A 69 -8.93 -2.71 7.36
N ASN A 70 -8.71 -1.97 8.44
CA ASN A 70 -9.63 -0.95 8.92
C ASN A 70 -8.93 0.40 9.13
N ARG A 71 -9.70 1.44 9.45
CA ARG A 71 -9.17 2.80 9.65
C ARG A 71 -8.05 2.88 10.70
N LYS A 72 -8.16 2.10 11.78
CA LYS A 72 -7.14 2.10 12.84
C LYS A 72 -5.80 1.60 12.30
N ASP A 73 -5.80 0.53 11.50
CA ASP A 73 -4.58 -0.01 10.90
C ASP A 73 -3.88 1.02 10.01
N LEU A 74 -4.66 1.79 9.23
CA LEU A 74 -4.14 2.87 8.36
C LEU A 74 -3.53 4.01 9.18
N VAL A 75 -4.22 4.46 10.24
CA VAL A 75 -3.72 5.49 11.15
C VAL A 75 -2.45 5.03 11.85
N ASP A 76 -2.42 3.79 12.34
CA ASP A 76 -1.26 3.20 13.00
C ASP A 76 -0.08 3.08 12.04
N TYR A 77 -0.33 2.71 10.77
CA TYR A 77 0.69 2.63 9.73
C TYR A 77 1.30 4.01 9.43
N ILE A 78 0.48 5.03 9.16
CA ILE A 78 0.93 6.40 8.91
C ILE A 78 1.72 6.91 10.13
N THR A 79 1.16 6.75 11.33
CA THR A 79 1.80 7.20 12.57
C THR A 79 3.13 6.52 12.81
N THR A 80 3.34 5.28 12.36
CA THR A 80 4.59 4.55 12.55
C THR A 80 5.63 4.85 11.46
N HIS A 81 5.19 4.99 10.21
CA HIS A 81 6.09 5.01 9.05
C HIS A 81 6.35 6.40 8.49
N TYR A 82 5.38 7.32 8.56
CA TYR A 82 5.47 8.64 7.93
C TYR A 82 6.11 9.63 8.91
N LYS A 83 7.40 9.42 9.19
CA LYS A 83 8.21 10.24 10.10
C LYS A 83 9.18 11.12 9.34
N GLY A 84 9.40 12.34 9.84
CA GLY A 84 10.33 13.31 9.24
C GLY A 84 11.69 12.71 8.84
N PRO A 85 12.40 11.98 9.73
CA PRO A 85 13.68 11.35 9.38
C PRO A 85 13.63 10.26 8.30
N ARG A 86 12.44 9.80 7.90
CA ARG A 86 12.20 8.74 6.90
C ARG A 86 11.57 9.28 5.60
N ILE A 87 11.43 10.60 5.48
CA ILE A 87 10.84 11.27 4.31
C ILE A 87 11.89 12.16 3.65
N VAL A 88 11.93 12.13 2.31
CA VAL A 88 12.76 13.01 1.48
C VAL A 88 11.84 13.89 0.63
N LEU A 89 12.11 15.20 0.62
CA LEU A 89 11.49 16.14 -0.31
C LEU A 89 12.50 16.45 -1.43
N ALA A 90 12.11 16.16 -2.68
CA ALA A 90 12.91 16.44 -3.86
C ALA A 90 12.20 17.44 -4.77
N ALA A 91 12.94 18.37 -5.34
CA ALA A 91 12.46 19.33 -6.33
C ALA A 91 13.53 19.50 -7.41
N ALA A 92 13.12 19.47 -8.67
CA ALA A 92 13.97 19.73 -9.82
C ALA A 92 13.18 20.60 -10.80
N GLY A 93 13.83 21.65 -11.30
CA GLY A 93 13.27 22.68 -12.16
C GLY A 93 14.33 23.71 -12.49
#